data_AF-A0A4R5L1P3-F1
#
_entry.id   AF-A0A4R5L1P3-F1
#
_cell.length_a   1.000
_cell.length_b   1.000
_cell.length_c   1.000
_cell.angle_alpha   90.00
_cell.angle_beta   90.00
_cell.angle_gamma   90.00
#
_symmetry.space_group_name_H-M   'P 1'
#
loop_
_entity.id
_entity.type
_entity.pdbx_description
1 polymer ?
#
loop_
_entity_poly.entity_id
_entity_poly.type
_entity_poly.pdbx_seq_one_letter_code
_entity_poly.pdbx_strand_id
1 'polypeptide(L)' 'MAATERITMTMCELDRFKVIEDVVDGRLTPTRAAERLGLTTRQIRRLVARLREHGPQGLVSRKR' A
#
# COMPACT_ATOMS: atom_id res chain seq x y z
N MET A 1 27.17 -3.59 -9.37
CA MET A 1 26.13 -2.60 -9.76
C MET A 1 24.82 -3.08 -9.16
N ALA A 2 24.19 -2.32 -8.25
CA ALA A 2 22.90 -2.71 -7.71
C ALA A 2 21.86 -2.59 -8.83
N ALA A 3 21.28 -3.71 -9.27
CA ALA A 3 20.19 -3.68 -10.22
C ALA A 3 19.05 -2.87 -9.59
N THR A 4 18.69 -1.74 -10.20
CA THR A 4 17.54 -0.96 -9.74
C THR A 4 16.29 -1.79 -10.01
N GLU A 5 15.74 -2.41 -8.97
CA GLU A 5 14.45 -3.08 -9.04
C GLU A 5 13.37 -2.00 -9.28
N ARG A 6 12.64 -2.12 -10.40
CA ARG A 6 11.65 -1.14 -10.83
C ARG A 6 10.26 -1.75 -10.72
N ILE A 7 9.35 -1.04 -10.06
CA ILE A 7 7.95 -1.43 -9.91
C ILE A 7 7.10 -0.43 -10.69
N THR A 8 6.23 -0.94 -11.57
CA THR A 8 5.31 -0.09 -12.33
C THR A 8 3.96 -0.05 -11.62
N MET A 9 3.48 1.15 -11.31
CA MET A 9 2.21 1.39 -10.63
C MET A 9 1.43 2.47 -11.38
N THR A 10 0.09 2.43 -11.32
CA THR A 10 -0.70 3.64 -11.64
C THR A 10 -0.50 4.69 -10.56
N MET A 11 -0.82 5.95 -10.87
CA MET A 11 -0.83 7.02 -9.86
C MET A 11 -1.74 6.68 -8.67
N CYS A 12 -2.91 6.08 -8.92
CA CYS A 12 -3.80 5.63 -7.84
C CYS A 12 -3.20 4.50 -6.98
N GLU A 13 -2.43 3.59 -7.57
CA GLU A 13 -1.71 2.55 -6.83
C GLU A 13 -0.57 3.15 -6.01
N LEU A 14 0.12 4.17 -6.52
CA LEU A 14 1.16 4.90 -5.80
C LEU A 14 0.58 5.71 -4.63
N ASP A 15 -0.55 6.39 -4.82
CA ASP A 15 -1.22 7.13 -3.74
C ASP A 15 -1.67 6.18 -2.63
N ARG A 16 -2.22 5.02 -3.01
CA ARG A 16 -2.54 3.95 -2.06
C ARG A 16 -1.31 3.45 -1.32
N PHE A 17 -0.20 3.24 -2.03
CA PHE A 17 1.06 2.82 -1.43
C PHE A 17 1.49 3.78 -0.31
N LYS A 18 1.53 5.09 -0.58
CA LYS A 18 1.93 6.11 0.40
C LYS A 18 1.03 6.10 1.64
N VAL A 19 -0.28 5.99 1.46
CA VAL A 19 -1.22 5.92 2.58
C VAL A 19 -1.01 4.67 3.43
N ILE A 20 -0.72 3.53 2.81
CA ILE A 20 -0.46 2.27 3.54
C ILE A 20 0.91 2.30 4.22
N GLU A 21 1.92 2.90 3.60
CA GLU A 21 3.25 3.15 4.21
C GLU A 21 3.13 4.01 5.47
N ASP A 22 2.35 5.10 5.42
CA ASP A 22 2.08 5.93 6.61
C ASP A 22 1.41 5.14 7.76
N VAL A 23 0.58 4.14 7.43
CA VAL A 23 -0.01 3.24 8.44
C VAL A 23 1.01 2.27 9.01
N VAL A 24 1.90 1.74 8.17
CA VAL A 24 3.00 0.86 8.62
C VAL A 24 3.94 1.61 9.55
N ASP A 25 4.26 2.85 9.23
CA ASP A 25 5.16 3.71 9.98
C ASP A 25 4.51 4.35 11.22
N GLY A 26 3.22 4.08 11.47
CA GLY A 26 2.49 4.61 12.62
C GLY A 26 2.14 6.11 12.52
N ARG A 27 2.40 6.74 11.38
CA ARG A 27 2.03 8.15 11.09
C ARG A 27 0.54 8.32 10.84
N LEU A 28 -0.16 7.25 10.43
CA LEU A 28 -1.58 7.27 10.14
C LEU A 28 -2.30 6.07 10.78
N THR A 29 -3.47 6.31 11.38
CA THR A 29 -4.26 5.22 11.94
C THR A 29 -5.00 4.45 10.84
N PRO A 30 -5.26 3.13 11.01
CA PRO A 30 -6.01 2.34 10.04
C PRO A 30 -7.41 2.89 9.73
N THR A 31 -8.06 3.54 10.71
CA THR A 31 -9.37 4.18 10.54
C THR A 31 -9.28 5.40 9.61
N ARG A 32 -8.28 6.26 9.81
CA ARG A 32 -8.08 7.43 8.94
C ARG A 32 -7.65 7.04 7.52
N ALA A 33 -6.83 6.00 7.39
CA ALA A 33 -6.47 5.45 6.09
C ALA A 33 -7.68 4.87 5.34
N ALA A 34 -8.59 4.21 6.07
CA ALA A 34 -9.84 3.68 5.53
C ALA A 34 -10.73 4.80 4.96
N GLU A 35 -10.90 5.90 5.72
CA GLU A 35 -11.61 7.11 5.25
C GLU A 35 -10.97 7.69 3.98
N ARG A 36 -9.64 7.88 3.98
CA ARG A 36 -8.91 8.49 2.84
C ARG A 36 -8.97 7.65 1.56
N LEU A 37 -8.98 6.33 1.69
CA LEU A 37 -8.99 5.41 0.55
C LEU A 37 -10.40 4.94 0.17
N GLY A 38 -11.44 5.31 0.91
CA GLY A 38 -12.79 4.78 0.71
C GLY A 38 -12.89 3.27 0.92
N LEU A 39 -12.09 2.73 1.84
CA LEU A 39 -11.97 1.30 2.13
C LEU A 39 -12.43 1.00 3.55
N THR A 40 -12.62 -0.27 3.86
CA THR A 40 -12.83 -0.74 5.24
C THR A 40 -11.48 -0.89 5.96
N THR A 41 -11.47 -0.73 7.29
CA THR A 41 -10.27 -0.97 8.12
C THR A 41 -9.71 -2.40 7.95
N ARG A 42 -10.57 -3.38 7.68
CA ARG A 42 -10.16 -4.75 7.33
C ARG A 42 -9.35 -4.81 6.02
N GLN A 43 -9.79 -4.08 5.00
CA GLN A 43 -9.03 -3.97 3.75
C GLN A 43 -7.69 -3.26 3.97
N ILE A 44 -7.65 -2.20 4.78
CA ILE A 44 -6.40 -1.53 5.15
C ILE A 44 -5.43 -2.51 5.82
N ARG A 45 -5.87 -3.25 6.86
CA ARG A 45 -5.02 -4.25 7.53
C ARG A 45 -4.50 -5.32 6.56
N ARG A 46 -5.33 -5.75 5.60
CA ARG A 46 -4.91 -6.69 4.55
C ARG A 46 -3.84 -6.10 3.63
N LEU A 47 -3.96 -4.83 3.25
CA LEU A 47 -2.96 -4.15 2.43
C LEU A 47 -1.65 -3.97 3.20
N VAL A 48 -1.72 -3.61 4.48
CA VAL A 48 -0.56 -3.55 5.38
C VAL A 48 0.15 -4.90 5.45
N ALA A 49 -0.58 -5.99 5.65
CA ALA A 49 0.00 -7.34 5.67
C ALA A 49 0.72 -7.66 4.35
N ARG A 50 0.09 -7.39 3.20
CA ARG A 50 0.71 -7.60 1.88
C ARG A 50 1.95 -6.75 1.65
N LEU A 51 1.95 -5.50 2.11
CA LEU A 51 3.12 -4.63 2.01
C LEU A 51 4.29 -5.19 2.83
N ARG A 52 4.02 -5.76 4.01
CA ARG A 52 5.04 -6.40 4.85
C ARG A 52 5.55 -7.72 4.27
N GLU A 53 4.67 -8.53 3.67
CA GLU A 53 5.01 -9.84 3.13
C GLU A 53 5.70 -9.79 1.75
N HIS A 54 5.30 -8.83 0.91
CA HIS A 54 5.69 -8.79 -0.50
C HIS A 54 6.30 -7.45 -0.94
N GLY A 55 6.51 -6.52 -0.01
CA GLY A 55 6.94 -5.17 -0.35
C GLY A 55 5.92 -4.42 -1.23
N PRO A 56 6.36 -3.39 -1.98
CA PRO A 56 5.45 -2.58 -2.79
C PRO A 56 4.75 -3.39 -3.90
N GLN A 57 5.33 -4.50 -4.34
CA GLN A 57 4.73 -5.43 -5.31
C GLN A 57 3.41 -6.03 -4.80
N GLY A 58 3.25 -6.18 -3.48
CA GLY A 58 2.01 -6.65 -2.86
C GLY A 58 0.80 -5.74 -3.04
N LEU A 59 1.02 -4.47 -3.41
CA LEU A 59 -0.03 -3.47 -3.62
C LEU A 59 -0.35 -3.21 -5.11
N VAL A 60 0.44 -3.77 -6.02
CA VAL A 60 0.16 -3.73 -7.46
C VAL A 60 -1.03 -4.64 -7.76
N SER A 61 -1.99 -4.15 -8.56
CA SER A 61 -3.12 -4.95 -9.00
C SER A 61 -2.65 -6.14 -9.86
N ARG A 62 -3.08 -7.35 -9.50
CA ARG A 62 -2.85 -8.57 -10.29
C ARG A 62 -3.79 -8.75 -11.49
N LYS A 63 -4.71 -7.80 -11.72
CA LYS A 63 -5.67 -7.83 -12.84
C LYS A 63 -5.14 -7.15 -14.12
N ARG A 64 -3.84 -6.89 -14.18
CA ARG A 64 -3.18 -6.40 -15.39
C ARG A 64 -2.74 -7.58 -16.26
#